data_AF-A0A9E4E1R2-F1
#
_entry.id   AF-A0A9E4E1R2-F1
#
_cell.length_a   1.000
_cell.length_b   1.000
_cell.length_c   1.000
_cell.angle_alpha   90.00
_cell.angle_beta   90.00
_cell.angle_gamma   90.00
#
_symmetry.space_group_name_H-M   'P 1'
#
loop_
_entity.id
_entity.type
_entity.pdbx_description
1 polymer ?
#
loop_
_entity_poly.entity_id
_entity_poly.type
_entity_poly.pdbx_seq_one_letter_code
_entity_poly.pdbx_strand_id
1 'polypeptide(L)'
;MKNTLVKIIGLILMVVSFVAFVAKAPAFPIASENLLPWSVWFTISVIVNMVVWFPVMKLVSFSLGIIWCYAFIAGLVPDTSTASGPVTTLDWEDPDAVAEIGLAIFNGKGQCAACHTLDTSAPKGRCPDLTDIGINAANRVPGTDAKTYLIESLYDPGKYLVTGYGKIMPEVWKNPIALTKLEIEAVIAFLQSQGGEIDPTPFTEPIDRAKAETTAAALPPLLSGDPEEGKKVFIEAACISCHEIKGLENPKAGEGNEDFEVVTAPELSEIAAFNELRYLEESILKPHAQIVSGYGTVKIKANGIIYEGTLVSQDDEKIIVRTKAADGTEEEYTILLSDIDEEPIEDLSNLLANGYFTLTITPIDSDAPVSGEIVEETEDTVTLKVGDETQTVSKTDVKKQMTLIDFDGEQTVGEHVSGTIDDDEIVIIVDGGEESFDPFDIEEVIIALAYGKRLLVKSPMPDNFPILLTVVDMADLLAFLSTLTGETAEEETAPTDTVEEVTE
;
A
#
# COMPACT_ATOMS: atom_id res chain seq x y z
N MET A 1 -45.47 34.79 43.62
CA MET A 1 -46.17 33.53 43.31
C MET A 1 -46.38 33.31 41.81
N LYS A 2 -47.00 34.22 41.04
CA LYS A 2 -47.23 34.03 39.59
C LYS A 2 -45.95 33.76 38.77
N ASN A 3 -44.86 34.50 38.97
CA ASN A 3 -43.62 34.28 38.21
C ASN A 3 -42.89 32.97 38.58
N THR A 4 -42.98 32.53 39.83
CA THR A 4 -42.38 31.26 40.28
C THR A 4 -43.14 30.07 39.72
N LEU A 5 -44.47 30.16 39.64
CA LEU A 5 -45.30 29.11 39.06
C LEU A 5 -45.02 28.93 37.56
N VAL A 6 -44.93 30.03 36.80
CA VAL A 6 -44.60 29.99 35.36
C VAL A 6 -43.22 29.39 35.11
N LYS A 7 -42.23 29.72 35.95
CA LYS A 7 -40.88 29.16 35.91
C LYS A 7 -40.85 27.64 36.10
N ILE A 8 -41.59 27.14 37.10
CA ILE A 8 -41.64 25.70 37.40
C ILE A 8 -42.38 24.94 36.29
N ILE A 9 -43.50 25.47 35.80
CA ILE A 9 -44.26 24.86 34.70
C ILE A 9 -43.43 24.78 33.42
N GLY A 10 -42.69 25.85 33.07
CA GLY A 10 -41.81 25.88 31.91
C GLY A 10 -40.67 24.85 32.00
N LEU A 11 -40.09 24.65 33.19
CA LEU A 11 -39.04 23.66 33.41
C LEU A 11 -39.58 22.22 33.27
N ILE A 12 -40.73 21.94 33.89
CA ILE A 12 -41.38 20.63 33.81
C ILE A 12 -41.73 20.31 32.35
N LEU A 13 -42.29 21.28 31.62
CA LEU A 13 -42.66 21.08 30.21
C LEU A 13 -41.44 20.81 29.33
N MET A 14 -40.30 21.45 29.61
CA MET A 14 -39.04 21.19 28.91
C MET A 14 -38.52 19.77 29.15
N VAL A 15 -38.45 19.34 30.40
CA VAL A 15 -37.97 17.99 30.75
C VAL A 15 -38.91 16.92 30.21
N VAL A 16 -40.22 17.08 30.38
CA VAL A 16 -41.21 16.12 29.89
C VAL A 16 -41.18 16.04 28.36
N SER A 17 -41.07 17.16 27.65
CA SER A 17 -41.01 17.17 26.18
C SER A 17 -39.72 16.53 25.66
N PHE A 18 -38.59 16.74 26.35
CA PHE A 18 -37.32 16.10 26.01
C PHE A 18 -37.38 14.59 26.18
N VAL A 19 -37.86 14.13 27.34
CA VAL A 19 -37.99 12.69 27.63
C VAL A 19 -38.99 12.04 26.69
N ALA A 20 -40.12 12.69 26.40
CA ALA A 20 -41.11 12.20 25.46
C ALA A 20 -40.59 12.11 24.02
N PHE A 21 -39.76 13.07 23.60
CA PHE A 21 -39.07 13.03 22.31
C PHE A 21 -38.09 11.85 22.22
N VAL A 22 -37.22 11.68 23.22
CA VAL A 22 -36.26 10.57 23.27
C VAL A 22 -36.99 9.22 23.30
N ALA A 23 -38.11 9.13 24.02
CA ALA A 23 -38.92 7.91 24.12
C ALA A 23 -39.86 7.66 22.92
N LYS A 24 -39.80 8.50 21.87
CA LYS A 24 -40.72 8.45 20.69
C LYS A 24 -42.20 8.39 21.10
N ALA A 25 -42.57 9.09 22.17
CA ALA A 25 -43.94 9.09 22.69
C ALA A 25 -44.92 9.80 21.73
N PRO A 26 -46.19 9.39 21.68
CA PRO A 26 -47.21 10.07 20.88
C PRO A 26 -47.37 11.53 21.32
N ALA A 27 -47.71 12.43 20.38
CA ALA A 27 -47.78 13.87 20.61
C ALA A 27 -48.67 14.26 21.80
N PHE A 28 -48.27 15.31 22.53
CA PHE A 28 -48.93 15.73 23.77
C PHE A 28 -50.40 16.12 23.55
N PRO A 29 -51.37 15.52 24.27
CA PRO A 29 -52.78 15.78 24.06
C PRO A 29 -53.21 17.07 24.75
N ILE A 30 -53.52 18.11 23.97
CA ILE A 30 -54.35 19.24 24.43
C ILE A 30 -55.53 19.36 23.46
N ALA A 31 -56.73 19.09 23.97
CA ALA A 31 -58.05 19.34 23.37
C ALA A 31 -58.15 19.27 21.82
N SER A 32 -58.65 18.13 21.35
CA SER A 32 -59.29 17.79 20.05
C SER A 32 -58.83 18.37 18.70
N GLU A 33 -58.02 19.42 18.56
CA GLU A 33 -57.58 19.92 17.24
C GLU A 33 -56.16 20.49 17.28
N ASN A 34 -55.31 19.98 16.37
CA ASN A 34 -53.91 20.34 16.08
C ASN A 34 -52.87 20.05 17.18
N LEU A 35 -52.32 18.83 17.14
CA LEU A 35 -51.22 18.35 17.97
C LEU A 35 -49.88 18.92 17.48
N LEU A 36 -49.28 19.84 18.25
CA LEU A 36 -47.88 20.22 18.02
C LEU A 36 -46.95 19.05 18.41
N PRO A 37 -45.96 18.69 17.58
CA PRO A 37 -44.96 17.69 17.92
C PRO A 37 -44.20 18.03 19.21
N TRP A 38 -43.69 17.02 19.92
CA TRP A 38 -42.88 17.22 21.13
C TRP A 38 -41.64 18.10 20.89
N SER A 39 -41.08 18.08 19.68
CA SER A 39 -40.00 18.98 19.24
C SER A 39 -40.40 20.46 19.32
N VAL A 40 -41.63 20.79 18.94
CA VAL A 40 -42.15 22.17 18.97
C VAL A 40 -42.41 22.60 20.42
N TRP A 41 -42.95 21.72 21.26
CA TRP A 41 -43.11 22.01 22.69
C TRP A 41 -41.77 22.19 23.41
N PHE A 42 -40.80 21.35 23.08
CA PHE A 42 -39.45 21.46 23.64
C PHE A 42 -38.79 22.78 23.26
N THR A 43 -38.78 23.16 21.97
CA THR A 43 -38.23 24.44 21.51
C THR A 43 -38.92 25.65 22.14
N ILE A 44 -40.25 25.66 22.23
CA ILE A 44 -41.01 26.72 22.93
C ILE A 44 -40.58 26.79 24.39
N SER A 45 -40.44 25.65 25.07
CA SER A 45 -40.05 25.61 26.49
C SER A 45 -38.62 26.08 26.72
N VAL A 46 -37.68 25.78 25.83
CA VAL A 46 -36.30 26.29 25.90
C VAL A 46 -36.31 27.81 25.80
N ILE A 47 -37.03 28.38 24.83
CA ILE A 47 -37.13 29.84 24.64
C ILE A 47 -37.75 30.50 25.87
N VAL A 48 -38.86 29.96 26.39
CA VAL A 48 -39.54 30.49 27.59
C VAL A 48 -38.60 30.44 28.80
N ASN A 49 -37.88 29.34 29.01
CA ASN A 49 -36.95 29.23 30.12
C ASN A 49 -35.77 30.21 29.98
N MET A 50 -35.27 30.42 28.76
CA MET A 50 -34.17 31.35 28.47
C MET A 50 -34.54 32.82 28.69
N VAL A 51 -35.82 33.18 28.51
CA VAL A 51 -36.32 34.55 28.77
C VAL A 51 -36.60 34.78 30.26
N VAL A 52 -37.16 33.79 30.95
CA VAL A 52 -37.76 33.99 32.29
C VAL A 52 -36.78 33.74 33.45
N TRP A 53 -35.71 32.97 33.25
CA TRP A 53 -34.80 32.55 34.32
C TRP A 53 -33.50 33.37 34.47
N PHE A 54 -32.84 33.22 35.62
CA PHE A 54 -31.51 33.78 35.92
C PHE A 54 -30.39 33.04 35.16
N PRO A 55 -29.18 33.64 35.01
CA PRO A 55 -28.17 33.21 34.04
C PRO A 55 -27.83 31.72 34.03
N VAL A 56 -27.74 31.09 35.21
CA VAL A 56 -27.40 29.66 35.35
C VAL A 56 -28.43 28.75 34.66
N MET A 57 -29.72 29.04 34.83
CA MET A 57 -30.79 28.23 34.24
C MET A 57 -30.96 28.49 32.74
N LYS A 58 -30.51 29.66 32.25
CA LYS A 58 -30.43 29.92 30.81
C LYS A 58 -29.39 29.02 30.15
N LEU A 59 -28.23 28.85 30.80
CA LEU A 59 -27.17 27.96 30.33
C LEU A 59 -27.66 26.52 30.24
N VAL A 60 -28.31 26.01 31.29
CA VAL A 60 -28.88 24.64 31.29
C VAL A 60 -29.92 24.45 30.18
N SER A 61 -30.80 25.42 29.98
CA SER A 61 -31.82 25.35 28.92
C SER A 61 -31.18 25.40 27.52
N PHE A 62 -30.12 26.18 27.35
CA PHE A 62 -29.36 26.27 26.09
C PHE A 62 -28.60 24.97 25.80
N SER A 63 -27.90 24.40 26.79
CA SER A 63 -27.19 23.12 26.65
C SER A 63 -28.14 21.98 26.29
N LEU A 64 -29.30 21.88 26.96
CA LEU A 64 -30.33 20.90 26.60
C LEU A 64 -30.92 21.17 25.21
N GLY A 65 -31.04 22.43 24.81
CA GLY A 65 -31.41 22.84 23.46
C GLY A 65 -30.44 22.32 22.39
N ILE A 66 -29.12 22.44 22.64
CA ILE A 66 -28.08 21.92 21.75
C ILE A 66 -28.14 20.40 21.67
N ILE A 67 -28.19 19.70 22.81
CA ILE A 67 -28.26 18.24 22.85
C ILE A 67 -29.48 17.73 22.08
N TRP A 68 -30.63 18.38 22.27
CA TRP A 68 -31.84 18.05 21.51
C TRP A 68 -31.70 18.34 20.01
N CYS A 69 -31.06 19.45 19.62
CA CYS A 69 -30.82 19.77 18.21
C CYS A 69 -29.96 18.70 17.54
N TYR A 70 -28.89 18.26 18.20
CA TYR A 70 -28.07 17.14 17.73
C TYR A 70 -28.88 15.85 17.60
N ALA A 71 -29.66 15.49 18.61
CA ALA A 71 -30.51 14.28 18.56
C ALA A 71 -31.60 14.36 17.48
N PHE A 72 -32.16 15.56 17.24
CA PHE A 72 -33.16 15.79 16.21
C PHE A 72 -32.56 15.67 14.81
N ILE A 73 -31.40 16.28 14.56
CA ILE A 73 -30.68 16.17 13.29
C ILE A 73 -30.25 14.72 13.06
N ALA A 74 -29.71 14.03 14.07
CA ALA A 74 -29.35 12.62 13.99
C ALA A 74 -30.56 11.74 13.63
N GLY A 75 -31.75 12.04 14.16
CA GLY A 75 -32.98 11.31 13.83
C GLY A 75 -33.59 11.64 12.46
N LEU A 76 -33.08 12.65 11.74
CA LEU A 76 -33.45 12.94 10.35
C LEU A 76 -32.54 12.21 9.35
N VAL A 77 -31.40 11.69 9.80
CA VAL A 77 -30.50 10.87 8.98
C VAL A 77 -31.08 9.45 8.92
N PRO A 78 -31.35 8.89 7.73
CA PRO A 78 -31.77 7.49 7.59
C PRO A 78 -30.74 6.55 8.22
N ASP A 79 -31.20 5.49 8.89
CA ASP A 79 -30.35 4.49 9.58
C ASP A 79 -29.30 3.83 8.66
N THR A 80 -29.40 3.98 7.34
CA THR A 80 -28.44 3.51 6.34
C THR A 80 -27.09 4.25 6.36
N SER A 81 -27.02 5.43 6.98
CA SER A 81 -25.77 6.23 7.02
C SER A 81 -24.79 5.80 8.13
N THR A 82 -25.19 4.83 8.96
CA THR A 82 -24.45 4.38 10.16
C THR A 82 -24.46 2.86 10.31
N ALA A 83 -24.28 2.12 9.21
CA ALA A 83 -24.02 0.69 9.28
C ALA A 83 -22.60 0.42 9.82
N SER A 84 -22.37 0.73 11.10
CA SER A 84 -21.14 0.41 11.85
C SER A 84 -21.30 -0.89 12.66
N GLY A 85 -22.41 -1.62 12.46
CA GLY A 85 -22.64 -2.93 13.06
C GLY A 85 -22.07 -4.07 12.22
N PRO A 86 -21.80 -5.25 12.82
CA PRO A 86 -21.32 -6.41 12.07
C PRO A 86 -22.34 -6.82 11.00
N VAL A 87 -21.89 -6.91 9.75
CA VAL A 87 -22.72 -7.41 8.64
C VAL A 87 -22.96 -8.89 8.85
N THR A 88 -24.22 -9.26 9.13
CA THR A 88 -24.62 -10.65 9.41
C THR A 88 -25.40 -11.30 8.27
N THR A 89 -26.00 -10.48 7.39
CA THR A 89 -26.71 -10.92 6.18
C THR A 89 -26.64 -9.83 5.11
N LEU A 90 -26.63 -10.21 3.84
CA LEU A 90 -26.79 -9.31 2.70
C LEU A 90 -28.12 -9.60 2.00
N ASP A 91 -28.86 -8.55 1.67
CA ASP A 91 -30.12 -8.66 0.95
C ASP A 91 -29.90 -8.45 -0.55
N TRP A 92 -29.72 -9.55 -1.28
CA TRP A 92 -29.49 -9.52 -2.71
C TRP A 92 -30.77 -9.35 -3.55
N GLU A 93 -31.95 -9.17 -2.93
CA GLU A 93 -33.14 -8.71 -3.65
C GLU A 93 -33.00 -7.25 -4.12
N ASP A 94 -32.15 -6.47 -3.44
CA ASP A 94 -31.77 -5.10 -3.80
C ASP A 94 -30.23 -4.95 -3.83
N PRO A 95 -29.58 -5.24 -4.98
CA PRO A 95 -28.13 -5.16 -5.11
C PRO A 95 -27.55 -3.76 -4.84
N ASP A 96 -28.32 -2.69 -5.11
CA ASP A 96 -27.89 -1.32 -4.85
C ASP A 96 -27.80 -1.06 -3.34
N ALA A 97 -28.74 -1.60 -2.54
CA ALA A 97 -28.66 -1.54 -1.08
C ALA A 97 -27.43 -2.28 -0.53
N VAL A 98 -27.02 -3.39 -1.17
CA VAL A 98 -25.77 -4.09 -0.81
C VAL A 98 -24.55 -3.23 -1.15
N ALA A 99 -24.55 -2.52 -2.27
CA ALA A 99 -23.50 -1.58 -2.62
C ALA A 99 -23.42 -0.39 -1.64
N GLU A 100 -24.53 0.11 -1.10
CA GLU A 100 -24.51 1.13 -0.04
C GLU A 100 -23.79 0.65 1.24
N ILE A 101 -24.02 -0.61 1.64
CA ILE A 101 -23.27 -1.24 2.74
C ILE A 101 -21.78 -1.32 2.39
N GLY A 102 -21.46 -1.68 1.16
CA GLY A 102 -20.10 -1.72 0.63
C GLY A 102 -19.39 -0.37 0.71
N LEU A 103 -20.07 0.72 0.35
CA LEU A 103 -19.56 2.09 0.48
C LEU A 103 -19.27 2.45 1.94
N ALA A 104 -20.14 2.07 2.88
CA ALA A 104 -19.91 2.30 4.30
C ALA A 104 -18.67 1.56 4.80
N ILE A 105 -18.45 0.32 4.37
CA ILE A 105 -17.25 -0.46 4.71
C ILE A 105 -16.00 0.15 4.05
N PHE A 106 -16.09 0.53 2.77
CA PHE A 106 -15.01 1.15 2.00
C PHE A 106 -14.44 2.39 2.69
N ASN A 107 -15.31 3.24 3.24
CA ASN A 107 -14.92 4.44 3.99
C ASN A 107 -14.64 4.18 5.48
N GLY A 108 -15.23 3.12 6.03
CA GLY A 108 -15.15 2.75 7.44
C GLY A 108 -14.13 1.66 7.69
N LYS A 109 -14.57 0.47 8.11
CA LYS A 109 -13.69 -0.64 8.52
C LYS A 109 -12.62 -1.01 7.48
N GLY A 110 -12.96 -0.96 6.20
CA GLY A 110 -12.03 -1.28 5.11
C GLY A 110 -10.94 -0.23 4.88
N GLN A 111 -11.16 1.03 5.32
CA GLN A 111 -10.26 2.17 5.14
C GLN A 111 -9.73 2.34 3.69
N CYS A 112 -10.44 1.81 2.70
CA CYS A 112 -10.00 1.78 1.31
C CYS A 112 -9.86 3.21 0.75
N ALA A 113 -10.73 4.12 1.19
CA ALA A 113 -10.71 5.54 0.82
C ALA A 113 -9.45 6.29 1.30
N ALA A 114 -8.71 5.77 2.29
CA ALA A 114 -7.44 6.37 2.71
C ALA A 114 -6.34 6.21 1.65
N CYS A 115 -6.48 5.21 0.78
CA CYS A 115 -5.47 4.81 -0.20
C CYS A 115 -5.95 5.00 -1.65
N HIS A 116 -7.22 4.71 -1.92
CA HIS A 116 -7.82 4.75 -3.25
C HIS A 116 -8.75 5.94 -3.41
N THR A 117 -8.62 6.64 -4.54
CA THR A 117 -9.53 7.72 -4.95
C THR A 117 -10.71 7.16 -5.76
N LEU A 118 -11.83 7.89 -5.72
CA LEU A 118 -13.02 7.73 -6.57
C LEU A 118 -13.35 9.03 -7.31
N ASP A 119 -12.34 9.88 -7.49
CA ASP A 119 -12.41 11.13 -8.24
C ASP A 119 -11.37 11.13 -9.37
N THR A 120 -11.84 11.04 -10.62
CA THR A 120 -11.01 11.16 -11.84
C THR A 120 -10.22 12.46 -11.96
N SER A 121 -10.57 13.49 -11.17
CA SER A 121 -9.86 14.77 -11.13
C SER A 121 -8.71 14.78 -10.11
N ALA A 122 -8.63 13.77 -9.24
CA ALA A 122 -7.57 13.65 -8.26
C ALA A 122 -6.23 13.36 -8.97
N PRO A 123 -5.11 13.92 -8.49
CA PRO A 123 -3.78 13.52 -8.95
C PRO A 123 -3.59 12.01 -8.79
N LYS A 124 -2.75 11.40 -9.65
CA LYS A 124 -2.35 10.00 -9.47
C LYS A 124 -1.77 9.83 -8.07
N GLY A 125 -2.46 9.03 -7.25
CA GLY A 125 -2.10 8.77 -5.87
C GLY A 125 -1.12 7.59 -5.73
N ARG A 126 -0.90 7.18 -4.48
CA ARG A 126 -0.06 6.01 -4.14
C ARG A 126 -0.71 4.68 -4.55
N CYS A 127 -2.03 4.64 -4.74
CA CYS A 127 -2.78 3.45 -5.12
C CYS A 127 -3.66 3.70 -6.36
N PRO A 128 -4.08 2.63 -7.07
CA PRO A 128 -4.93 2.74 -8.27
C PRO A 128 -6.22 3.53 -8.04
N ASP A 129 -6.58 4.39 -9.00
CA ASP A 129 -7.91 5.01 -9.05
C ASP A 129 -8.99 3.95 -9.27
N LEU A 130 -10.05 4.00 -8.47
CA LEU A 130 -11.16 3.04 -8.50
C LEU A 130 -12.44 3.63 -9.13
N THR A 131 -12.43 4.87 -9.62
CA THR A 131 -13.63 5.57 -10.13
C THR A 131 -14.38 4.80 -11.21
N ASP A 132 -13.65 4.08 -12.08
CA ASP A 132 -14.22 3.30 -13.18
C ASP A 132 -13.91 1.80 -13.04
N ILE A 133 -13.67 1.32 -11.82
CA ILE A 133 -13.22 -0.07 -11.63
C ILE A 133 -14.30 -1.08 -12.04
N GLY A 134 -15.58 -0.75 -11.89
CA GLY A 134 -16.69 -1.59 -12.34
C GLY A 134 -16.71 -1.81 -13.86
N ILE A 135 -16.15 -0.88 -14.64
CA ILE A 135 -16.01 -0.99 -16.10
C ILE A 135 -14.74 -1.76 -16.46
N ASN A 136 -13.62 -1.43 -15.79
CA ASN A 136 -12.29 -1.83 -16.24
C ASN A 136 -11.81 -3.16 -15.64
N ALA A 137 -12.39 -3.63 -14.53
CA ALA A 137 -11.93 -4.82 -13.81
C ALA A 137 -11.76 -6.07 -14.70
N ALA A 138 -12.71 -6.33 -15.62
CA ALA A 138 -12.64 -7.49 -16.52
C ALA A 138 -11.51 -7.41 -17.56
N ASN A 139 -10.94 -6.22 -17.78
CA ASN A 139 -9.87 -6.00 -18.76
C ASN A 139 -8.48 -5.92 -18.11
N ARG A 140 -8.40 -6.04 -16.78
CA ARG A 140 -7.13 -5.98 -16.04
C ARG A 140 -6.30 -7.23 -16.24
N VAL A 141 -6.93 -8.41 -16.20
CA VAL A 141 -6.27 -9.70 -16.38
C VAL A 141 -6.91 -10.44 -17.55
N PRO A 142 -6.16 -10.76 -18.62
CA PRO A 142 -6.69 -11.52 -19.75
C PRO A 142 -7.36 -12.83 -19.29
N GLY A 143 -8.61 -13.04 -19.72
CA GLY A 143 -9.36 -14.26 -19.41
C GLY A 143 -10.00 -14.31 -18.02
N THR A 144 -9.93 -13.24 -17.22
CA THR A 144 -10.57 -13.15 -15.90
C THR A 144 -11.78 -12.20 -15.95
N ASP A 145 -12.91 -12.59 -15.39
CA ASP A 145 -14.08 -11.70 -15.30
C ASP A 145 -13.91 -10.64 -14.18
N ALA A 146 -14.70 -9.57 -14.26
CA ALA A 146 -14.60 -8.43 -13.33
C ALA A 146 -14.73 -8.84 -11.86
N LYS A 147 -15.65 -9.77 -11.53
CA LYS A 147 -15.89 -10.16 -10.15
C LYS A 147 -14.77 -11.01 -9.61
N THR A 148 -14.31 -11.98 -10.41
CA THR A 148 -13.14 -12.80 -10.06
C THR A 148 -11.92 -11.91 -9.83
N TYR A 149 -11.69 -10.93 -10.70
CA TYR A 149 -10.61 -9.95 -10.52
C TYR A 149 -10.71 -9.21 -9.18
N LEU A 150 -11.90 -8.71 -8.81
CA LEU A 150 -12.10 -7.97 -7.56
C LEU A 150 -11.95 -8.87 -6.33
N ILE A 151 -12.42 -10.12 -6.39
CA ILE A 151 -12.21 -11.11 -5.34
C ILE A 151 -10.71 -11.34 -5.16
N GLU A 152 -10.00 -11.64 -6.25
CA GLU A 152 -8.55 -11.86 -6.19
C GLU A 152 -7.80 -10.64 -5.67
N SER A 153 -8.15 -9.43 -6.13
CA SER A 153 -7.53 -8.17 -5.66
C SER A 153 -7.73 -7.92 -4.17
N LEU A 154 -8.82 -8.39 -3.57
CA LEU A 154 -9.09 -8.23 -2.13
C LEU A 154 -8.47 -9.35 -1.28
N TYR A 155 -8.41 -10.58 -1.80
CA TYR A 155 -7.88 -11.73 -1.07
C TYR A 155 -6.37 -11.94 -1.22
N ASP A 156 -5.81 -11.62 -2.38
CA ASP A 156 -4.39 -11.69 -2.71
C ASP A 156 -4.02 -10.53 -3.67
N PRO A 157 -3.95 -9.29 -3.17
CA PRO A 157 -3.62 -8.12 -3.98
C PRO A 157 -2.25 -8.20 -4.66
N GLY A 158 -1.36 -9.08 -4.20
CA GLY A 158 -0.06 -9.31 -4.84
C GLY A 158 -0.13 -10.16 -6.11
N LYS A 159 -1.26 -10.85 -6.36
CA LYS A 159 -1.44 -11.73 -7.51
C LYS A 159 -1.48 -10.97 -8.83
N TYR A 160 -2.03 -9.77 -8.81
CA TYR A 160 -2.01 -8.84 -9.93
C TYR A 160 -1.81 -7.42 -9.42
N LEU A 161 -0.68 -6.83 -9.78
CA LEU A 161 -0.38 -5.43 -9.49
C LEU A 161 -0.76 -4.58 -10.69
N VAL A 162 -1.61 -3.58 -10.46
CA VAL A 162 -1.94 -2.60 -11.49
C VAL A 162 -0.66 -1.84 -11.86
N THR A 163 -0.40 -1.80 -13.15
CA THR A 163 0.44 -0.82 -13.86
C THR A 163 0.65 0.48 -13.08
N GLY A 164 1.86 0.66 -12.57
CA GLY A 164 2.32 1.88 -11.92
C GLY A 164 2.31 1.86 -10.39
N TYR A 165 1.85 0.77 -9.78
CA TYR A 165 1.62 0.68 -8.34
C TYR A 165 2.39 -0.49 -7.71
N GLY A 166 2.87 -0.28 -6.49
CA GLY A 166 3.60 -1.30 -5.73
C GLY A 166 2.66 -2.26 -4.98
N LYS A 167 3.20 -3.36 -4.48
CA LYS A 167 2.50 -4.32 -3.61
C LYS A 167 2.33 -3.77 -2.19
N ILE A 168 1.46 -2.77 -2.04
CA ILE A 168 1.22 -2.10 -0.75
C ILE A 168 -0.19 -2.33 -0.20
N MET A 169 -1.10 -2.84 -1.02
CA MET A 169 -2.46 -3.14 -0.59
C MET A 169 -2.42 -4.39 0.31
N PRO A 170 -2.95 -4.31 1.54
CA PRO A 170 -3.01 -5.47 2.43
C PRO A 170 -4.10 -6.45 1.99
N GLU A 171 -3.93 -7.72 2.35
CA GLU A 171 -4.99 -8.73 2.23
C GLU A 171 -6.13 -8.37 3.20
N VAL A 172 -7.26 -7.89 2.69
CA VAL A 172 -8.28 -7.21 3.53
C VAL A 172 -8.97 -8.12 4.54
N TRP A 173 -8.89 -9.44 4.34
CA TRP A 173 -9.45 -10.45 5.24
C TRP A 173 -8.51 -10.82 6.40
N LYS A 174 -7.24 -10.39 6.36
CA LYS A 174 -6.26 -10.53 7.45
C LYS A 174 -6.25 -9.27 8.33
N ASN A 175 -5.59 -9.38 9.48
CA ASN A 175 -5.34 -8.20 10.30
C ASN A 175 -4.44 -7.21 9.53
N PRO A 176 -4.50 -5.90 9.82
CA PRO A 176 -5.35 -5.23 10.81
C PRO A 176 -6.81 -4.96 10.35
N ILE A 177 -7.14 -5.14 9.07
CA ILE A 177 -8.47 -4.78 8.53
C ILE A 177 -9.55 -5.81 8.89
N ALA A 178 -9.22 -7.10 8.77
CA ALA A 178 -10.03 -8.25 9.18
C ALA A 178 -11.49 -8.21 8.69
N LEU A 179 -11.70 -7.96 7.39
CA LEU A 179 -13.02 -8.03 6.78
C LEU A 179 -13.52 -9.48 6.75
N THR A 180 -14.79 -9.63 7.12
CA THR A 180 -15.56 -10.86 6.97
C THR A 180 -15.94 -11.07 5.51
N LYS A 181 -16.33 -12.30 5.16
CA LYS A 181 -16.82 -12.63 3.82
C LYS A 181 -17.93 -11.69 3.34
N LEU A 182 -18.92 -11.43 4.19
CA LEU A 182 -20.07 -10.60 3.85
C LEU A 182 -19.67 -9.14 3.66
N GLU A 183 -18.73 -8.64 4.45
CA GLU A 183 -18.19 -7.30 4.26
C GLU A 183 -17.44 -7.19 2.92
N ILE A 184 -16.66 -8.21 2.55
CA ILE A 184 -15.97 -8.26 1.25
C ILE A 184 -16.96 -8.34 0.09
N GLU A 185 -18.01 -9.17 0.21
CA GLU A 185 -19.09 -9.25 -0.77
C GLU A 185 -19.76 -7.88 -1.00
N ALA A 186 -20.06 -7.15 0.06
CA ALA A 186 -20.64 -5.81 -0.03
C ALA A 186 -19.67 -4.81 -0.68
N VAL A 187 -18.39 -4.83 -0.31
CA VAL A 187 -17.36 -3.98 -0.95
C VAL A 187 -17.24 -4.29 -2.44
N ILE A 188 -17.26 -5.56 -2.85
CA ILE A 188 -17.25 -5.94 -4.27
C ILE A 188 -18.47 -5.37 -5.00
N ALA A 189 -19.67 -5.46 -4.42
CA ALA A 189 -20.88 -4.88 -5.01
C ALA A 189 -20.73 -3.36 -5.23
N PHE A 190 -20.17 -2.65 -4.24
CA PHE A 190 -19.86 -1.23 -4.36
C PHE A 190 -18.82 -0.91 -5.45
N LEU A 191 -17.77 -1.73 -5.56
CA LEU A 191 -16.76 -1.54 -6.60
C LEU A 191 -17.33 -1.83 -7.99
N GLN A 192 -18.21 -2.83 -8.13
CA GLN A 192 -18.94 -3.08 -9.38
C GLN A 192 -19.85 -1.91 -9.74
N SER A 193 -20.49 -1.26 -8.76
CA SER A 193 -21.35 -0.09 -9.00
C SER A 193 -20.59 1.15 -9.49
N GLN A 194 -19.25 1.15 -9.48
CA GLN A 194 -18.40 2.18 -10.09
C GLN A 194 -18.37 2.04 -11.63
N GLY A 195 -19.56 2.14 -12.23
CA GLY A 195 -19.78 2.12 -13.68
C GLY A 195 -20.12 0.76 -14.30
N GLY A 196 -20.12 -0.34 -13.54
CA GLY A 196 -20.48 -1.69 -13.98
C GLY A 196 -21.85 -2.17 -13.49
N GLU A 197 -22.21 -3.41 -13.84
CA GLU A 197 -23.40 -4.11 -13.33
C GLU A 197 -23.03 -4.92 -12.08
N ILE A 198 -23.83 -4.81 -11.02
CA ILE A 198 -23.64 -5.57 -9.78
C ILE A 198 -24.07 -7.02 -10.03
N ASP A 199 -23.16 -7.98 -9.81
CA ASP A 199 -23.51 -9.39 -9.87
C ASP A 199 -23.90 -9.89 -8.46
N PRO A 200 -25.16 -10.25 -8.22
CA PRO A 200 -25.64 -10.66 -6.89
C PRO A 200 -25.24 -12.08 -6.48
N THR A 201 -24.54 -12.84 -7.34
CA THR A 201 -24.20 -14.23 -7.08
C THR A 201 -23.19 -14.37 -5.94
N PRO A 202 -23.49 -15.01 -4.79
CA PRO A 202 -22.50 -15.16 -3.73
C PRO A 202 -21.29 -15.98 -4.20
N PHE A 203 -20.08 -15.58 -3.80
CA PHE A 203 -18.86 -16.32 -4.16
C PHE A 203 -18.46 -17.30 -3.06
N THR A 204 -17.61 -18.27 -3.39
CA THR A 204 -16.93 -19.12 -2.39
C THR A 204 -15.57 -18.51 -2.14
N GLU A 205 -15.21 -18.33 -0.88
CA GLU A 205 -13.90 -17.74 -0.55
C GLU A 205 -12.76 -18.56 -1.16
N PRO A 206 -11.76 -17.90 -1.77
CA PRO A 206 -10.60 -18.57 -2.35
C PRO A 206 -9.59 -19.05 -1.28
N ILE A 207 -9.97 -19.01 0.00
CA ILE A 207 -9.13 -19.32 1.15
C ILE A 207 -9.84 -20.27 2.12
N ASP A 208 -9.06 -21.05 2.85
CA ASP A 208 -9.52 -21.73 4.05
C ASP A 208 -9.12 -20.88 5.25
N ARG A 209 -10.06 -20.10 5.81
CA ARG A 209 -9.79 -19.22 6.95
C ARG A 209 -9.22 -19.98 8.16
N ALA A 210 -9.67 -21.19 8.43
CA ALA A 210 -9.18 -21.99 9.57
C ALA A 210 -7.74 -22.48 9.35
N LYS A 211 -7.38 -22.80 8.10
CA LYS A 211 -6.00 -23.10 7.72
C LYS A 211 -5.12 -21.85 7.68
N ALA A 212 -5.65 -20.73 7.19
CA ALA A 212 -4.95 -19.47 7.13
C ALA A 212 -4.63 -18.91 8.52
N GLU A 213 -5.56 -19.01 9.47
CA GLU A 213 -5.34 -18.70 10.88
C GLU A 213 -4.28 -19.61 11.52
N THR A 214 -4.01 -20.81 10.98
CA THR A 214 -2.99 -21.72 11.51
C THR A 214 -1.64 -21.62 10.79
N THR A 215 -1.60 -21.12 9.55
CA THR A 215 -0.35 -20.78 8.84
C THR A 215 0.10 -19.32 9.01
N ALA A 216 -0.75 -18.46 9.58
CA ALA A 216 -0.47 -17.05 9.81
C ALA A 216 -1.23 -16.48 11.03
N ALA A 217 -1.53 -17.29 12.06
CA ALA A 217 -1.51 -16.70 13.39
C ALA A 217 -0.10 -16.16 13.55
N ALA A 218 0.04 -14.83 13.43
CA ALA A 218 1.26 -14.11 13.71
C ALA A 218 1.86 -14.79 14.95
N LEU A 219 2.95 -15.54 14.75
CA LEU A 219 3.68 -16.07 15.88
C LEU A 219 3.91 -14.85 16.75
N PRO A 220 3.40 -14.83 17.99
CA PRO A 220 3.61 -13.68 18.85
C PRO A 220 5.11 -13.42 18.83
N PRO A 221 5.53 -12.15 18.71
CA PRO A 221 6.95 -11.85 18.60
C PRO A 221 7.69 -12.63 19.68
N LEU A 222 8.77 -13.31 19.26
CA LEU A 222 9.49 -14.27 20.12
C LEU A 222 9.93 -13.64 21.44
N LEU A 223 10.06 -12.31 21.44
CA LEU A 223 10.29 -11.45 22.57
C LEU A 223 9.27 -10.29 22.54
N SER A 224 8.67 -9.97 23.69
CA SER A 224 7.92 -8.73 23.86
C SER A 224 8.91 -7.58 23.98
N GLY A 225 8.82 -6.58 23.09
CA GLY A 225 9.64 -5.37 23.17
C GLY A 225 9.01 -4.25 24.01
N ASP A 226 9.81 -3.25 24.34
CA ASP A 226 9.42 -1.99 24.99
C ASP A 226 9.33 -0.87 23.94
N PRO A 227 8.15 -0.26 23.70
CA PRO A 227 7.99 0.85 22.75
C PRO A 227 8.88 2.06 23.03
N GLU A 228 9.20 2.37 24.30
CA GLU A 228 10.05 3.51 24.62
C GLU A 228 11.53 3.25 24.31
N GLU A 229 12.00 2.02 24.52
CA GLU A 229 13.33 1.61 24.04
C GLU A 229 13.36 1.51 22.51
N GLY A 230 12.27 1.03 21.90
CA GLY A 230 12.14 0.95 20.45
C GLY A 230 12.22 2.30 19.75
N LYS A 231 11.64 3.33 20.37
CA LYS A 231 11.77 4.72 19.92
C LYS A 231 13.22 5.19 19.96
N LYS A 232 14.01 4.78 20.96
CA LYS A 232 15.45 5.09 21.00
C LYS A 232 16.19 4.35 19.89
N VAL A 233 15.90 3.07 19.68
CA VAL A 233 16.47 2.28 18.57
C VAL A 233 16.17 2.96 17.23
N PHE A 234 14.94 3.41 16.99
CA PHE A 234 14.55 4.14 15.77
C PHE A 234 15.41 5.38 15.51
N ILE A 235 15.81 6.09 16.58
CA ILE A 235 16.68 7.28 16.49
C ILE A 235 18.15 6.90 16.35
N GLU A 236 18.64 5.98 17.18
CA GLU A 236 20.05 5.59 17.26
C GLU A 236 20.51 4.78 16.04
N ALA A 237 19.64 3.93 15.49
CA ALA A 237 19.84 3.22 14.23
C ALA A 237 19.63 4.13 13.00
N ALA A 238 19.39 5.43 13.22
CA ALA A 238 19.20 6.46 12.20
C ALA A 238 18.01 6.23 11.26
N CYS A 239 17.00 5.42 11.62
CA CYS A 239 15.77 5.30 10.83
C CYS A 239 15.10 6.67 10.64
N ILE A 240 15.14 7.50 11.69
CA ILE A 240 14.62 8.88 11.71
C ILE A 240 15.32 9.84 10.73
N SER A 241 16.49 9.49 10.17
CA SER A 241 17.15 10.35 9.18
C SER A 241 16.41 10.38 7.84
N CYS A 242 15.63 9.33 7.55
CA CYS A 242 14.88 9.19 6.31
C CYS A 242 13.36 9.10 6.54
N HIS A 243 12.93 8.40 7.59
CA HIS A 243 11.52 8.20 7.92
C HIS A 243 11.00 9.23 8.90
N GLU A 244 10.01 10.00 8.46
CA GLU A 244 9.29 10.95 9.32
C GLU A 244 8.20 10.24 10.13
N ILE A 245 8.03 10.68 11.38
CA ILE A 245 6.93 10.33 12.27
C ILE A 245 6.43 11.64 12.91
N LYS A 246 5.13 11.93 12.77
CA LYS A 246 4.48 13.12 13.35
C LYS A 246 4.73 13.19 14.85
N GLY A 247 5.22 14.33 15.32
CA GLY A 247 5.53 14.56 16.74
C GLY A 247 6.87 13.98 17.21
N LEU A 248 7.66 13.36 16.33
CA LEU A 248 9.01 12.93 16.62
C LEU A 248 10.01 13.74 15.80
N GLU A 249 10.67 14.71 16.44
CA GLU A 249 11.66 15.56 15.76
C GLU A 249 12.95 14.78 15.49
N ASN A 250 13.44 14.86 14.25
CA ASN A 250 14.76 14.34 13.90
C ASN A 250 15.83 15.22 14.57
N PRO A 251 16.65 14.69 15.49
CA PRO A 251 17.66 15.47 16.19
C PRO A 251 18.77 16.02 15.28
N LYS A 252 18.84 15.59 14.02
CA LYS A 252 19.74 16.09 12.97
C LYS A 252 19.02 16.86 11.85
N ALA A 253 17.73 17.17 12.00
CA ALA A 253 16.98 17.96 11.02
C ALA A 253 17.65 19.35 10.84
N GLY A 254 18.32 19.54 9.71
CA GLY A 254 18.99 20.80 9.36
C GLY A 254 20.52 20.74 9.25
N GLU A 255 21.15 19.63 9.63
CA GLU A 255 22.54 19.35 9.21
C GLU A 255 22.51 18.76 7.80
N GLY A 256 22.45 19.65 6.79
CA GLY A 256 22.62 19.24 5.40
C GLY A 256 24.00 18.62 5.25
N ASN A 257 24.08 17.30 5.11
CA ASN A 257 25.26 16.70 4.53
C ASN A 257 25.16 16.95 3.02
N GLU A 258 26.09 17.74 2.48
CA GLU A 258 26.15 18.05 1.05
C GLU A 258 26.30 16.78 0.18
N ASP A 259 26.68 15.65 0.81
CA ASP A 259 26.88 14.36 0.16
C ASP A 259 25.69 13.38 0.27
N PHE A 260 24.64 13.71 1.03
CA PHE A 260 23.47 12.82 1.18
C PHE A 260 22.20 13.60 0.88
N GLU A 261 21.80 13.58 -0.40
CA GLU A 261 20.48 14.01 -0.79
C GLU A 261 19.45 13.20 0.02
N VAL A 262 18.59 13.89 0.78
CA VAL A 262 17.54 13.26 1.57
C VAL A 262 16.61 12.55 0.60
N VAL A 263 16.87 11.26 0.38
CA VAL A 263 15.92 10.37 -0.25
C VAL A 263 14.71 10.39 0.66
N THR A 264 13.63 11.01 0.18
CA THR A 264 12.35 10.97 0.87
C THR A 264 12.04 9.50 1.10
N ALA A 265 11.85 9.05 2.34
CA ALA A 265 11.34 7.71 2.61
C ALA A 265 9.84 7.79 2.95
N PRO A 266 9.11 6.66 2.99
CA PRO A 266 7.72 6.68 3.42
C PRO A 266 7.59 7.23 4.85
N GLU A 267 6.62 8.12 5.06
CA GLU A 267 6.18 8.57 6.38
C GLU A 267 5.55 7.39 7.14
N LEU A 268 5.84 7.26 8.44
CA LEU A 268 5.54 6.05 9.23
C LEU A 268 4.49 6.24 10.34
N SER A 269 3.91 7.43 10.55
CA SER A 269 2.98 7.71 11.67
C SER A 269 1.79 6.76 11.76
N GLU A 270 1.40 6.16 10.64
CA GLU A 270 0.20 5.34 10.51
C GLU A 270 0.56 3.94 9.98
N ILE A 271 1.84 3.55 10.03
CA ILE A 271 2.32 2.32 9.40
C ILE A 271 1.66 1.06 9.98
N ALA A 272 1.37 1.04 11.28
CA ALA A 272 0.72 -0.10 11.94
C ALA A 272 -0.80 -0.11 11.78
N ALA A 273 -1.42 0.98 11.30
CA ALA A 273 -2.85 0.98 10.99
C ALA A 273 -3.19 0.07 9.81
N PHE A 274 -2.24 -0.11 8.88
CA PHE A 274 -2.46 -0.80 7.61
C PHE A 274 -1.59 -2.05 7.44
N ASN A 275 -0.61 -2.29 8.32
CA ASN A 275 0.35 -3.37 8.17
C ASN A 275 0.50 -4.20 9.44
N GLU A 276 0.67 -5.50 9.27
CA GLU A 276 0.97 -6.42 10.36
C GLU A 276 2.44 -6.29 10.81
N LEU A 277 2.73 -6.73 12.05
CA LEU A 277 4.08 -6.73 12.59
C LEU A 277 5.09 -7.46 11.70
N ARG A 278 4.66 -8.51 11.00
CA ARG A 278 5.50 -9.28 10.07
C ARG A 278 5.92 -8.47 8.84
N TYR A 279 5.04 -7.61 8.33
CA TYR A 279 5.39 -6.71 7.24
C TYR A 279 6.48 -5.72 7.69
N LEU A 280 6.35 -5.17 8.90
CA LEU A 280 7.34 -4.26 9.47
C LEU A 280 8.69 -4.96 9.65
N GLU A 281 8.68 -6.18 10.20
CA GLU A 281 9.87 -7.01 10.38
C GLU A 281 10.55 -7.36 9.04
N GLU A 282 9.78 -7.80 8.04
CA GLU A 282 10.31 -8.09 6.71
C GLU A 282 10.88 -6.84 6.03
N SER A 283 10.21 -5.70 6.15
CA SER A 283 10.69 -4.43 5.57
C SER A 283 12.03 -3.99 6.15
N ILE A 284 12.29 -4.27 7.43
CA ILE A 284 13.57 -3.95 8.09
C ILE A 284 14.65 -4.99 7.75
N LEU A 285 14.30 -6.28 7.76
CA LEU A 285 15.27 -7.36 7.56
C LEU A 285 15.60 -7.60 6.08
N LYS A 286 14.67 -7.28 5.18
CA LYS A 286 14.74 -7.51 3.74
C LYS A 286 14.14 -6.30 2.99
N PRO A 287 14.78 -5.12 3.04
CA PRO A 287 14.22 -3.89 2.45
C PRO A 287 14.00 -3.96 0.94
N HIS A 288 14.65 -4.89 0.24
CA HIS A 288 14.46 -5.14 -1.19
C HIS A 288 13.29 -6.07 -1.51
N ALA A 289 12.69 -6.74 -0.52
CA ALA A 289 11.62 -7.71 -0.75
C ALA A 289 10.32 -7.04 -1.20
N GLN A 290 10.01 -5.87 -0.64
CA GLN A 290 8.84 -5.07 -1.01
C GLN A 290 9.21 -3.59 -0.97
N ILE A 291 9.28 -2.98 -2.15
CA ILE A 291 9.63 -1.57 -2.28
C ILE A 291 8.36 -0.77 -2.54
N VAL A 292 8.09 0.22 -1.68
CA VAL A 292 6.95 1.13 -1.84
C VAL A 292 7.14 1.94 -3.12
N SER A 293 6.08 2.06 -3.93
CA SER A 293 6.13 2.84 -5.18
C SER A 293 6.56 4.28 -4.91
N GLY A 294 7.40 4.84 -5.78
CA GLY A 294 7.98 6.17 -5.62
C GLY A 294 9.21 6.24 -4.72
N TYR A 295 9.67 5.12 -4.17
CA TYR A 295 10.85 5.05 -3.29
C TYR A 295 11.95 4.11 -3.80
N GLY A 296 11.68 3.31 -4.81
CA GLY A 296 12.69 2.44 -5.42
C GLY A 296 13.64 3.21 -6.31
N THR A 297 14.94 2.94 -6.20
CA THR A 297 15.93 3.44 -7.15
C THR A 297 16.13 2.44 -8.27
N VAL A 298 16.35 2.95 -9.47
CA VAL A 298 16.56 2.14 -10.66
C VAL A 298 17.67 2.76 -11.50
N LYS A 299 18.51 1.89 -12.06
CA LYS A 299 19.49 2.22 -13.09
C LYS A 299 19.23 1.29 -14.27
N ILE A 300 18.79 1.84 -15.39
CA ILE A 300 18.59 1.08 -16.63
C ILE A 300 19.25 1.76 -17.80
N LYS A 301 19.66 0.96 -18.78
CA LYS A 301 20.12 1.43 -20.08
C LYS A 301 19.05 1.09 -21.12
N ALA A 302 18.59 2.09 -21.86
CA ALA A 302 17.57 1.91 -22.91
C ALA A 302 17.95 2.73 -24.14
N ASN A 303 17.97 2.10 -25.31
CA ASN A 303 18.43 2.69 -26.57
C ASN A 303 19.80 3.38 -26.44
N GLY A 304 20.73 2.78 -25.68
CA GLY A 304 22.06 3.35 -25.43
C GLY A 304 22.11 4.46 -24.36
N ILE A 305 20.98 4.92 -23.83
CA ILE A 305 20.91 6.00 -22.82
C ILE A 305 20.75 5.39 -21.44
N ILE A 306 21.59 5.83 -20.49
CA ILE A 306 21.49 5.41 -19.08
C ILE A 306 20.55 6.35 -18.33
N TYR A 307 19.52 5.79 -17.73
CA TYR A 307 18.59 6.46 -16.82
C TYR A 307 18.85 5.96 -15.40
N GLU A 308 19.16 6.88 -14.50
CA GLU A 308 19.41 6.60 -13.09
C GLU A 308 18.54 7.55 -12.24
N GLY A 309 17.68 6.98 -11.39
CA GLY A 309 16.73 7.77 -10.63
C GLY A 309 15.72 6.93 -9.85
N THR A 310 14.58 7.54 -9.53
CA THR A 310 13.52 6.92 -8.75
C THR A 310 12.45 6.32 -9.66
N LEU A 311 12.05 5.08 -9.41
CA LEU A 311 10.92 4.44 -10.07
C LEU A 311 9.63 5.07 -9.57
N VAL A 312 8.95 5.80 -10.45
CA VAL A 312 7.64 6.42 -10.18
C VAL A 312 6.53 5.40 -10.38
N SER A 313 6.63 4.59 -11.43
CA SER A 313 5.59 3.66 -11.84
C SER A 313 6.15 2.61 -12.80
N GLN A 314 5.68 1.37 -12.77
CA GLN A 314 6.04 0.28 -13.69
C GLN A 314 4.82 -0.54 -14.11
N ASP A 315 4.74 -0.92 -15.39
CA ASP A 315 3.78 -1.88 -15.91
C ASP A 315 4.42 -2.94 -16.80
N ASP A 316 3.61 -3.73 -17.51
CA ASP A 316 4.04 -4.81 -18.40
C ASP A 316 4.60 -4.31 -19.75
N GLU A 317 4.43 -3.04 -20.08
CA GLU A 317 4.92 -2.43 -21.32
C GLU A 317 6.04 -1.40 -21.08
N LYS A 318 6.02 -0.68 -19.94
CA LYS A 318 6.87 0.48 -19.69
C LYS A 318 7.12 0.76 -18.21
N ILE A 319 8.13 1.59 -17.98
CA ILE A 319 8.42 2.21 -16.69
C ILE A 319 8.47 3.72 -16.81
N ILE A 320 8.22 4.40 -15.70
CA ILE A 320 8.44 5.83 -15.53
C ILE A 320 9.53 6.02 -14.50
N VAL A 321 10.66 6.58 -14.94
CA VAL A 321 11.81 6.90 -14.08
C VAL A 321 11.89 8.40 -13.94
N ARG A 322 11.93 8.88 -12.70
CA ARG A 322 12.23 10.28 -12.40
C ARG A 322 13.72 10.42 -12.15
N THR A 323 14.40 11.16 -13.01
CA THR A 323 15.80 11.50 -12.84
C THR A 323 15.93 12.94 -12.35
N LYS A 324 17.05 13.25 -11.72
CA LYS A 324 17.36 14.60 -11.24
C LYS A 324 18.60 15.12 -11.93
N ALA A 325 18.48 16.24 -12.62
CA ALA A 325 19.60 16.89 -13.30
C ALA A 325 20.52 17.61 -12.29
N ALA A 326 21.73 17.96 -12.73
CA ALA A 326 22.74 18.61 -11.90
C ALA A 326 22.32 20.01 -11.37
N ASP A 327 21.32 20.65 -11.98
CA ASP A 327 20.74 21.91 -11.53
C ASP A 327 19.57 21.73 -10.53
N GLY A 328 19.27 20.48 -10.17
CA GLY A 328 18.21 20.12 -9.24
C GLY A 328 16.83 19.98 -9.87
N THR A 329 16.70 20.13 -11.20
CA THR A 329 15.44 19.89 -11.89
C THR A 329 15.12 18.39 -11.96
N GLU A 330 13.88 18.02 -11.65
CA GLU A 330 13.38 16.66 -11.79
C GLU A 330 12.68 16.49 -13.13
N GLU A 331 13.01 15.43 -13.87
CA GLU A 331 12.40 15.09 -15.15
C GLU A 331 11.93 13.62 -15.13
N GLU A 332 10.73 13.37 -15.66
CA GLU A 332 10.17 12.01 -15.77
C GLU A 332 10.33 11.47 -17.19
N TYR A 333 10.89 10.26 -17.29
CA TYR A 333 11.14 9.56 -18.53
C TYR A 333 10.27 8.30 -18.59
N THR A 334 9.46 8.20 -19.65
CA THR A 334 8.73 6.96 -19.95
C THR A 334 9.58 6.09 -20.85
N ILE A 335 9.90 4.88 -20.41
CA ILE A 335 10.81 3.95 -21.09
C ILE A 335 10.05 2.65 -21.30
N LEU A 336 9.92 2.20 -22.55
CA LEU A 336 9.32 0.91 -22.84
C LEU A 336 10.25 -0.21 -22.39
N LEU A 337 9.71 -1.27 -21.80
CA LEU A 337 10.49 -2.48 -21.46
C LEU A 337 11.11 -3.11 -22.71
N SER A 338 10.45 -2.95 -23.88
CA SER A 338 10.99 -3.35 -25.17
C SER A 338 12.27 -2.61 -25.57
N ASP A 339 12.47 -1.40 -25.06
CA ASP A 339 13.56 -0.51 -25.42
C ASP A 339 14.76 -0.64 -24.48
N ILE A 340 14.62 -1.42 -23.40
CA ILE A 340 15.74 -1.75 -22.51
C ILE A 340 16.78 -2.57 -23.29
N ASP A 341 18.03 -2.15 -23.17
CA ASP A 341 19.17 -2.80 -23.81
C ASP A 341 19.44 -4.15 -23.13
N GLU A 342 19.83 -5.16 -23.91
CA GLU A 342 20.31 -6.42 -23.35
C GLU A 342 21.71 -6.25 -22.77
N GLU A 343 21.92 -6.86 -21.60
CA GLU A 343 23.22 -6.88 -20.93
C GLU A 343 23.80 -8.30 -20.94
N PRO A 344 25.13 -8.46 -21.07
CA PRO A 344 25.80 -9.76 -20.95
C PRO A 344 25.64 -10.31 -19.52
N ILE A 345 25.46 -11.63 -19.42
CA ILE A 345 25.28 -12.35 -18.17
C ILE A 345 26.41 -13.37 -18.01
N GLU A 346 27.29 -13.14 -17.04
CA GLU A 346 28.44 -14.02 -16.75
C GLU A 346 28.08 -15.17 -15.80
N ASP A 347 27.05 -14.99 -14.97
CA ASP A 347 26.55 -15.96 -14.00
C ASP A 347 25.03 -16.13 -14.14
N LEU A 348 24.60 -17.36 -14.41
CA LEU A 348 23.19 -17.72 -14.60
C LEU A 348 22.48 -18.04 -13.26
N SER A 349 23.11 -17.74 -12.14
CA SER A 349 22.53 -17.93 -10.81
C SER A 349 21.62 -16.75 -10.43
N ASN A 350 20.43 -17.07 -9.90
CA ASN A 350 19.47 -16.10 -9.35
C ASN A 350 19.09 -14.97 -10.34
N LEU A 351 18.80 -15.30 -11.59
CA LEU A 351 18.45 -14.37 -12.67
C LEU A 351 17.29 -13.45 -12.28
N LEU A 352 16.18 -14.01 -11.79
CA LEU A 352 14.99 -13.26 -11.38
C LEU A 352 15.32 -12.34 -10.19
N ALA A 353 16.07 -12.83 -9.20
CA ALA A 353 16.46 -12.01 -8.04
C ALA A 353 17.44 -10.89 -8.43
N ASN A 354 18.22 -11.09 -9.48
CA ASN A 354 19.08 -10.07 -10.06
C ASN A 354 18.32 -9.09 -10.97
N GLY A 355 17.02 -9.29 -11.20
CA GLY A 355 16.15 -8.39 -11.96
C GLY A 355 16.10 -8.67 -13.46
N TYR A 356 16.60 -9.82 -13.92
CA TYR A 356 16.44 -10.22 -15.32
C TYR A 356 15.01 -10.69 -15.57
N PHE A 357 14.38 -10.16 -16.62
CA PHE A 357 13.02 -10.53 -17.02
C PHE A 357 12.96 -11.14 -18.43
N THR A 358 14.01 -10.96 -19.24
CA THR A 358 14.23 -11.75 -20.46
C THR A 358 15.57 -12.45 -20.41
N LEU A 359 15.68 -13.52 -21.20
CA LEU A 359 16.92 -14.25 -21.39
C LEU A 359 17.05 -14.69 -22.84
N THR A 360 18.22 -14.47 -23.41
CA THR A 360 18.69 -15.00 -24.68
C THR A 360 19.88 -15.90 -24.38
N ILE A 361 19.72 -17.20 -24.57
CA ILE A 361 20.66 -18.24 -24.16
C ILE A 361 20.81 -19.29 -25.25
N THR A 362 22.03 -19.77 -25.47
CA THR A 362 22.29 -20.77 -26.52
C THR A 362 22.68 -22.10 -25.86
N PRO A 363 21.78 -23.11 -25.86
CA PRO A 363 22.11 -24.44 -25.35
C PRO A 363 23.27 -25.08 -26.11
N ILE A 364 24.08 -25.89 -25.44
CA ILE A 364 25.26 -26.54 -26.04
C ILE A 364 24.90 -27.45 -27.23
N ASP A 365 23.71 -28.06 -27.19
CA ASP A 365 23.21 -28.97 -28.23
C ASP A 365 22.44 -28.25 -29.34
N SER A 366 22.45 -26.91 -29.37
CA SER A 366 21.73 -26.08 -30.35
C SER A 366 22.65 -25.04 -30.97
N ASP A 367 22.49 -24.80 -32.27
CA ASP A 367 23.15 -23.70 -32.97
C ASP A 367 22.32 -22.41 -32.96
N ALA A 368 21.03 -22.50 -32.57
CA ALA A 368 20.15 -21.35 -32.45
C ALA A 368 19.95 -20.95 -30.98
N PRO A 369 20.00 -19.64 -30.66
CA PRO A 369 19.65 -19.15 -29.33
C PRO A 369 18.16 -19.31 -29.07
N VAL A 370 17.81 -19.51 -27.80
CA VAL A 370 16.45 -19.43 -27.27
C VAL A 370 16.32 -18.07 -26.58
N SER A 371 15.37 -17.26 -27.02
CA SER A 371 15.10 -15.93 -26.45
C SER A 371 13.65 -15.81 -26.02
N GLY A 372 13.42 -15.34 -24.80
CA GLY A 372 12.07 -15.20 -24.25
C GLY A 372 12.02 -14.56 -22.87
N GLU A 373 10.80 -14.40 -22.34
CA GLU A 373 10.55 -13.89 -20.99
C GLU A 373 10.81 -14.99 -19.96
N ILE A 374 11.46 -14.67 -18.84
CA ILE A 374 11.68 -15.63 -17.76
C ILE A 374 10.38 -15.80 -16.97
N VAL A 375 9.82 -17.02 -16.96
CA VAL A 375 8.58 -17.34 -16.23
C VAL A 375 8.87 -18.08 -14.94
N GLU A 376 9.87 -18.95 -14.95
CA GLU A 376 10.25 -19.76 -13.79
C GLU A 376 11.75 -20.01 -13.80
N GLU A 377 12.33 -20.09 -12.61
CA GLU A 377 13.75 -20.32 -12.40
C GLU A 377 13.95 -21.36 -11.30
N THR A 378 14.83 -22.34 -11.55
CA THR A 378 15.33 -23.27 -10.54
C THR A 378 16.85 -23.12 -10.40
N GLU A 379 17.48 -23.92 -9.53
CA GLU A 379 18.94 -23.94 -9.37
C GLU A 379 19.65 -24.28 -10.70
N ASP A 380 19.14 -25.28 -11.43
CA ASP A 380 19.80 -25.83 -12.62
C ASP A 380 19.17 -25.39 -13.95
N THR A 381 17.92 -24.91 -13.93
CA THR A 381 17.15 -24.62 -15.15
C THR A 381 16.44 -23.28 -15.10
N VAL A 382 16.10 -22.78 -16.28
CA VAL A 382 15.24 -21.60 -16.46
C VAL A 382 14.19 -21.90 -17.52
N THR A 383 12.95 -21.49 -17.27
CA THR A 383 11.84 -21.66 -18.20
C THR A 383 11.49 -20.31 -18.82
N LEU A 384 11.58 -20.26 -20.15
CA LEU A 384 11.33 -19.08 -20.96
C LEU A 384 10.00 -19.20 -21.68
N LYS A 385 9.24 -18.10 -21.76
CA LYS A 385 8.09 -17.98 -22.65
C LYS A 385 8.56 -17.42 -23.99
N VAL A 386 8.40 -18.23 -25.04
CA VAL A 386 8.81 -17.93 -26.41
C VAL A 386 7.54 -17.86 -27.26
N GLY A 387 7.01 -16.66 -27.46
CA GLY A 387 5.68 -16.46 -28.05
C GLY A 387 4.58 -17.00 -27.13
N ASP A 388 3.80 -17.97 -27.61
CA ASP A 388 2.71 -18.60 -26.85
C ASP A 388 3.11 -19.91 -26.15
N GLU A 389 4.35 -20.38 -26.37
CA GLU A 389 4.87 -21.63 -25.81
C GLU A 389 5.90 -21.37 -24.71
N THR A 390 6.11 -22.36 -23.83
CA THR A 390 7.17 -22.33 -22.83
C THR A 390 8.26 -23.35 -23.15
N GLN A 391 9.52 -22.97 -22.92
CA GLN A 391 10.68 -23.81 -23.14
C GLN A 391 11.62 -23.75 -21.95
N THR A 392 11.99 -24.91 -21.40
CA THR A 392 12.96 -25.01 -20.30
C THR A 392 14.36 -25.29 -20.86
N VAL A 393 15.35 -24.55 -20.37
CA VAL A 393 16.76 -24.67 -20.77
C VAL A 393 17.66 -24.89 -19.54
N SER A 394 18.76 -25.62 -19.74
CA SER A 394 19.79 -25.86 -18.74
C SER A 394 20.66 -24.61 -18.55
N LYS A 395 21.04 -24.31 -17.31
CA LYS A 395 21.98 -23.23 -16.99
C LYS A 395 23.45 -23.67 -17.05
N THR A 396 23.70 -24.98 -17.04
CA THR A 396 25.07 -25.53 -17.05
C THR A 396 25.53 -25.89 -18.46
N ASP A 397 24.60 -26.29 -19.32
CA ASP A 397 24.89 -26.81 -20.66
C ASP A 397 24.66 -25.72 -21.72
N VAL A 398 25.45 -24.65 -21.64
CA VAL A 398 25.30 -23.45 -22.46
C VAL A 398 26.58 -23.13 -23.20
N LYS A 399 26.46 -22.60 -24.42
CA LYS A 399 27.59 -22.05 -25.17
C LYS A 399 28.00 -20.71 -24.57
N LYS A 400 29.31 -20.50 -24.44
CA LYS A 400 29.87 -19.19 -24.07
C LYS A 400 29.90 -18.31 -25.30
N GLN A 401 29.39 -17.09 -25.18
CA GLN A 401 29.53 -16.04 -26.17
C GLN A 401 30.68 -15.14 -25.76
N MET A 402 31.49 -14.71 -26.72
CA MET A 402 32.55 -13.74 -26.52
C MET A 402 32.32 -12.55 -27.45
N THR A 403 32.30 -11.35 -26.86
CA THR A 403 32.30 -10.08 -27.58
C THR A 403 33.70 -9.49 -27.50
N LEU A 404 34.29 -9.24 -28.66
CA LEU A 404 35.57 -8.57 -28.84
C LEU A 404 35.29 -7.15 -29.31
N ILE A 405 35.92 -6.17 -28.65
CA ILE A 405 35.85 -4.76 -29.02
C ILE A 405 37.26 -4.31 -29.38
N ASP A 406 37.46 -3.84 -30.60
CA ASP A 406 38.75 -3.31 -31.05
C ASP A 406 38.96 -1.84 -30.62
N PHE A 407 40.15 -1.31 -30.85
CA PHE A 407 40.49 0.08 -30.54
C PHE A 407 39.73 1.15 -31.37
N ASP A 408 39.08 0.74 -32.46
CA ASP A 408 38.21 1.58 -33.27
C ASP A 408 36.74 1.52 -32.79
N GLY A 409 36.44 0.66 -31.80
CA GLY A 409 35.12 0.43 -31.22
C GLY A 409 34.23 -0.53 -32.02
N GLU A 410 34.77 -1.25 -33.00
CA GLU A 410 34.06 -2.27 -33.76
C GLU A 410 33.90 -3.54 -32.91
N GLN A 411 32.67 -4.09 -32.89
CA GLN A 411 32.34 -5.26 -32.08
C GLN A 411 32.21 -6.51 -32.94
N THR A 412 32.93 -7.56 -32.55
CA THR A 412 32.76 -8.91 -33.10
C THR A 412 32.20 -9.83 -32.02
N VAL A 413 31.10 -10.52 -32.31
CA VAL A 413 30.43 -11.44 -31.37
C VAL A 413 30.43 -12.84 -31.96
N GLY A 414 30.86 -13.83 -31.16
CA GLY A 414 30.88 -15.22 -31.58
C GLY A 414 30.85 -16.21 -30.41
N GLU A 415 30.74 -17.50 -30.71
CA GLU A 415 30.88 -18.57 -29.70
C GLU A 415 32.36 -18.68 -29.29
N HIS A 416 32.63 -18.65 -28.00
CA HIS A 416 33.99 -18.77 -27.44
C HIS A 416 34.51 -20.20 -27.58
N VAL A 417 35.65 -20.37 -28.23
CA VAL A 417 36.33 -21.66 -28.37
C VAL A 417 37.54 -21.76 -27.44
N SER A 418 38.45 -20.78 -27.51
CA SER A 418 39.67 -20.76 -26.72
C SER A 418 40.32 -19.38 -26.66
N GLY A 419 41.23 -19.21 -25.69
CA GLY A 419 41.98 -17.96 -25.52
C GLY A 419 41.24 -16.92 -24.71
N THR A 420 42.00 -15.98 -24.19
CA THR A 420 41.58 -14.81 -23.41
C THR A 420 42.46 -13.62 -23.81
N ILE A 421 42.20 -12.43 -23.26
CA ILE A 421 43.00 -11.24 -23.54
C ILE A 421 44.48 -11.38 -23.11
N ASP A 422 44.78 -12.33 -22.22
CA ASP A 422 46.13 -12.60 -21.71
C ASP A 422 46.88 -13.68 -22.51
N ASP A 423 46.21 -14.34 -23.46
CA ASP A 423 46.79 -15.41 -24.27
C ASP A 423 47.41 -14.86 -25.58
N ASP A 424 48.13 -15.71 -26.33
CA ASP A 424 48.74 -15.31 -27.61
C ASP A 424 47.71 -15.21 -28.76
N GLU A 425 46.53 -15.82 -28.61
CA GLU A 425 45.50 -15.92 -29.64
C GLU A 425 44.12 -16.15 -29.01
N ILE A 426 43.10 -15.46 -29.51
CA ILE A 426 41.69 -15.70 -29.20
C ILE A 426 41.02 -16.36 -30.40
N VAL A 427 40.22 -17.41 -30.15
CA VAL A 427 39.47 -18.11 -31.20
C VAL A 427 37.98 -18.11 -30.85
N ILE A 428 37.18 -17.58 -31.78
CA ILE A 428 35.71 -17.55 -31.68
C ILE A 428 35.08 -18.10 -32.97
N ILE A 429 33.84 -18.58 -32.89
CA ILE A 429 33.05 -18.97 -34.05
C ILE A 429 32.06 -17.85 -34.40
N VAL A 430 32.21 -17.29 -35.60
CA VAL A 430 31.32 -16.25 -36.16
C VAL A 430 30.63 -16.84 -37.39
N ASP A 431 29.30 -16.80 -37.44
CA ASP A 431 28.49 -17.35 -38.54
C ASP A 431 28.82 -18.81 -38.94
N GLY A 432 29.31 -19.61 -37.98
CA GLY A 432 29.69 -21.02 -38.17
C GLY A 432 31.11 -21.23 -38.71
N GLY A 433 31.92 -20.18 -38.86
CA GLY A 433 33.34 -20.25 -39.17
C GLY A 433 34.22 -19.89 -37.96
N GLU A 434 35.34 -20.61 -37.78
CA GLU A 434 36.35 -20.23 -36.79
C GLU A 434 37.14 -19.02 -37.28
N GLU A 435 37.24 -18.01 -36.42
CA GLU A 435 38.04 -16.81 -36.62
C GLU A 435 39.04 -16.63 -35.46
N SER A 436 40.26 -16.24 -35.80
CA SER A 436 41.37 -16.04 -34.86
C SER A 436 41.71 -14.55 -34.75
N PHE A 437 41.83 -14.05 -33.53
CA PHE A 437 42.13 -12.65 -33.22
C PHE A 437 43.43 -12.56 -32.42
N ASP A 438 44.24 -11.55 -32.74
CA ASP A 438 45.41 -11.17 -31.94
C ASP A 438 44.94 -10.25 -30.80
N PRO A 439 45.10 -10.63 -29.51
CA PRO A 439 44.67 -9.79 -28.38
C PRO A 439 45.31 -8.40 -28.34
N PHE A 440 46.45 -8.18 -29.02
CA PHE A 440 47.05 -6.84 -29.14
C PHE A 440 46.21 -5.84 -29.94
N ASP A 441 45.28 -6.32 -30.77
CA ASP A 441 44.35 -5.48 -31.54
C ASP A 441 43.00 -5.29 -30.83
N ILE A 442 42.82 -5.91 -29.65
CA ILE A 442 41.57 -5.90 -28.88
C ILE A 442 41.71 -4.98 -27.65
N GLU A 443 40.75 -4.08 -27.49
CA GLU A 443 40.67 -3.20 -26.32
C GLU A 443 39.94 -3.87 -25.16
N GLU A 444 38.82 -4.54 -25.45
CA GLU A 444 37.96 -5.15 -24.43
C GLU A 444 37.43 -6.52 -24.88
N VAL A 445 37.34 -7.45 -23.92
CA VAL A 445 36.78 -8.78 -24.10
C VAL A 445 35.69 -9.00 -23.06
N ILE A 446 34.50 -9.34 -23.52
CA ILE A 446 33.35 -9.69 -22.67
C ILE A 446 33.00 -11.15 -22.92
N ILE A 447 32.91 -11.95 -21.86
CA ILE A 447 32.51 -13.35 -21.94
C ILE A 447 31.16 -13.51 -21.25
N ALA A 448 30.13 -13.88 -22.01
CA ALA A 448 28.76 -14.03 -21.52
C ALA A 448 28.27 -15.47 -21.71
N LEU A 449 27.51 -15.98 -20.76
CA LEU A 449 26.77 -17.25 -20.88
C LEU A 449 25.38 -17.03 -21.51
N ALA A 450 24.83 -15.84 -21.33
CA ALA A 450 23.56 -15.41 -21.91
C ALA A 450 23.52 -13.88 -21.99
N TYR A 451 22.47 -13.36 -22.62
CA TYR A 451 22.13 -11.95 -22.59
C TYR A 451 20.72 -11.80 -22.05
N GLY A 452 20.41 -10.66 -21.42
CA GLY A 452 19.06 -10.45 -20.91
C GLY A 452 18.79 -8.99 -20.60
N LYS A 453 17.52 -8.62 -20.65
CA LYS A 453 17.07 -7.32 -20.20
C LYS A 453 16.87 -7.37 -18.70
N ARG A 454 17.39 -6.34 -18.05
CA ARG A 454 17.44 -6.24 -16.60
C ARG A 454 16.71 -5.01 -16.12
N LEU A 455 15.81 -5.19 -15.16
CA LEU A 455 15.17 -4.13 -14.40
C LEU A 455 15.29 -4.49 -12.92
N LEU A 456 16.32 -3.96 -12.28
CA LEU A 456 16.53 -4.16 -10.85
C LEU A 456 16.19 -2.87 -10.10
N VAL A 457 15.11 -2.93 -9.33
CA VAL A 457 14.70 -1.85 -8.42
C VAL A 457 15.30 -2.13 -7.06
N LYS A 458 16.05 -1.17 -6.51
CA LYS A 458 16.66 -1.27 -5.19
C LYS A 458 15.98 -0.33 -4.21
N SER A 459 15.90 -0.76 -2.96
CA SER A 459 15.50 0.11 -1.86
C SER A 459 16.68 0.99 -1.50
N PRO A 460 16.47 2.29 -1.23
CA PRO A 460 17.46 3.17 -0.60
C PRO A 460 17.76 2.76 0.85
N MET A 461 16.87 1.98 1.48
CA MET A 461 17.06 1.50 2.85
C MET A 461 18.22 0.51 2.92
N PRO A 462 19.19 0.68 3.84
CA PRO A 462 20.31 -0.24 4.03
C PRO A 462 19.87 -1.68 4.31
N ASP A 463 20.62 -2.65 3.79
CA ASP A 463 20.37 -4.08 3.97
C ASP A 463 21.13 -4.70 5.16
N ASN A 464 21.85 -3.88 5.93
CA ASN A 464 22.73 -4.32 7.02
C ASN A 464 22.08 -4.32 8.41
N PHE A 465 20.82 -3.92 8.54
CA PHE A 465 20.09 -3.98 9.82
C PHE A 465 20.04 -5.37 10.48
N PRO A 466 19.96 -6.51 9.75
CA PRO A 466 20.09 -7.83 10.37
C PRO A 466 21.41 -8.06 11.13
N ILE A 467 22.45 -7.27 10.83
CA ILE A 467 23.76 -7.32 11.48
C ILE A 467 23.89 -6.24 12.56
N LEU A 468 23.28 -5.07 12.34
CA LEU A 468 23.39 -3.91 13.23
C LEU A 468 22.44 -3.97 14.44
N LEU A 469 21.24 -4.53 14.27
CA LEU A 469 20.23 -4.60 15.33
C LEU A 469 20.37 -5.92 16.09
N THR A 470 20.45 -5.85 17.42
CA THR A 470 20.32 -7.06 18.23
C THR A 470 18.87 -7.57 18.18
N VAL A 471 18.67 -8.82 18.60
CA VAL A 471 17.32 -9.40 18.70
C VAL A 471 16.42 -8.58 19.64
N VAL A 472 17.01 -7.98 20.69
CA VAL A 472 16.28 -7.10 21.62
C VAL A 472 15.94 -5.78 20.95
N ASP A 473 16.91 -5.14 20.28
CA ASP A 473 16.66 -3.87 19.58
C ASP A 473 15.58 -4.02 18.51
N MET A 474 15.57 -5.14 17.78
CA MET A 474 14.54 -5.45 16.80
C MET A 474 13.16 -5.62 17.46
N ALA A 475 13.08 -6.33 18.59
CA ALA A 475 11.82 -6.52 19.30
C ALA A 475 11.26 -5.20 19.84
N ASP A 476 12.13 -4.37 20.42
CA ASP A 476 11.78 -3.04 20.93
C ASP A 476 11.34 -2.12 19.78
N LEU A 477 12.10 -2.07 18.69
CA LEU A 477 11.77 -1.29 17.49
C LEU A 477 10.41 -1.68 16.91
N LEU A 478 10.15 -2.98 16.78
CA LEU A 478 8.86 -3.49 16.31
C LEU A 478 7.72 -3.13 17.27
N ALA A 479 7.97 -3.17 18.58
CA ALA A 479 6.99 -2.74 19.58
C ALA A 479 6.66 -1.24 19.41
N PHE A 480 7.66 -0.38 19.20
CA PHE A 480 7.44 1.03 18.90
C PHE A 480 6.65 1.25 17.60
N LEU A 481 7.06 0.63 16.50
CA LEU A 481 6.36 0.80 15.22
C LEU A 481 4.92 0.32 15.29
N SER A 482 4.64 -0.71 16.10
CA SER A 482 3.27 -1.21 16.30
C SER A 482 2.33 -0.21 16.98
N THR A 483 2.86 0.81 17.67
CA THR A 483 2.04 1.87 18.28
C THR A 483 1.65 2.97 17.28
N LEU A 484 2.21 2.97 16.06
CA LEU A 484 2.01 4.02 15.06
C LEU A 484 0.76 3.74 14.21
N THR A 485 -0.41 3.90 14.82
CA THR A 485 -1.71 3.63 14.20
C THR A 485 -2.41 4.88 13.65
N GLY A 486 -1.78 6.05 13.71
CA GLY A 486 -2.40 7.32 13.28
C GLY A 486 -3.50 7.87 14.19
N GLU A 487 -3.91 7.12 15.23
CA GLU A 487 -4.74 7.69 16.29
C GLU A 487 -3.88 8.72 17.03
N THR A 488 -4.26 9.99 16.93
CA THR A 488 -3.76 11.02 17.84
C THR A 488 -3.97 10.49 19.25
N ALA A 489 -2.89 10.21 19.97
CA ALA A 489 -2.93 9.87 21.38
C ALA A 489 -3.94 10.82 22.05
N GLU A 490 -5.02 10.26 22.59
CA GLU A 490 -5.85 10.99 23.53
C GLU A 490 -4.87 11.58 24.54
N GLU A 491 -4.87 12.90 24.60
CA GLU A 491 -4.04 13.70 25.49
C GLU A 491 -4.16 13.10 26.89
N GLU A 492 -3.17 12.28 27.29
CA GLU A 492 -3.13 11.66 28.60
C GLU A 492 -3.18 12.80 29.60
N THR A 493 -4.34 12.97 30.23
CA THR A 493 -4.54 13.98 31.26
C THR A 493 -3.54 13.69 32.36
N ALA A 494 -2.56 14.59 32.48
CA ALA A 494 -1.53 14.53 33.50
C ALA A 494 -2.15 14.27 34.90
N PRO A 495 -1.52 13.43 35.74
CA PRO A 495 -2.03 13.16 37.08
C PRO A 495 -2.02 14.46 37.88
N THR A 496 -3.16 14.74 38.50
CA THR A 496 -3.36 15.93 39.33
C THR A 496 -2.52 15.76 40.60
N ASP A 497 -1.42 16.50 40.71
CA ASP A 497 -0.66 16.62 41.95
C ASP A 497 -1.58 17.22 43.03
N THR A 498 -1.95 16.38 43.99
CA THR A 498 -2.53 16.83 45.26
C THR A 498 -1.44 17.53 46.06
N VAL A 499 -1.49 18.86 46.06
CA VAL A 499 -0.72 19.69 46.99
C VAL A 499 -1.31 19.50 48.39
N GLU A 500 -0.59 18.78 49.25
CA GLU A 500 -0.81 18.82 50.70
C GLU A 500 -0.44 20.22 51.21
N GLU A 501 -1.44 20.90 51.75
CA GLU A 501 -1.32 22.16 52.47
C GLU A 501 -0.62 21.91 53.82
N VAL A 502 0.67 22.25 53.91
CA VAL A 502 1.38 22.32 55.20
C VAL A 502 1.13 23.70 55.80
N THR A 503 0.33 23.71 56.86
CA THR A 503 0.10 24.84 57.74
C THR A 503 1.36 25.24 58.51
N GLU A 504 1.73 26.52 58.46
CA GLU A 504 2.27 27.29 59.61
C GLU A 504 1.61 28.67 59.67
#